data_AF-A0A250VDX5-F1
#
_entry.id   AF-A0A250VDX5-F1
#
_cell.length_a   1.000
_cell.length_b   1.000
_cell.length_c   1.000
_cell.angle_alpha   90.00
_cell.angle_beta   90.00
_cell.angle_gamma   90.00
#
_symmetry.space_group_name_H-M   'P 1'
#
loop_
_entity.id
_entity.type
_entity.pdbx_description
1 polymer ?
#
loop_
_entity_poly.entity_id
_entity_poly.type
_entity_poly.pdbx_seq_one_letter_code
_entity_poly.pdbx_strand_id
1 'polypeptide(L)'
;MANSDIRRLDREIQQTQKKLEAVRRGEWWPLNGSERRAMARALAAGAYRASRGRSTSHAEERMDTTGSAAEMRLNAELTALHSERQRLITEAARAKAAKKSSRWF
;
A
#
# COMPACT_ATOMS: atom_id res chain seq x y z
N MET A 1 9.54 -23.65 9.15
CA MET A 1 8.28 -23.10 8.60
C MET A 1 8.16 -21.61 8.95
N ALA A 2 8.12 -21.18 10.21
CA ALA A 2 8.03 -19.75 10.57
C ALA A 2 8.98 -18.77 9.82
N ASN A 3 10.23 -19.18 9.53
CA ASN A 3 11.17 -18.33 8.80
C ASN A 3 10.82 -18.12 7.32
N SER A 4 10.14 -19.05 6.64
CA SER A 4 9.73 -18.86 5.25
C SER A 4 8.56 -17.89 5.14
N ASP A 5 7.63 -17.94 6.09
CA ASP A 5 6.45 -17.09 6.11
C ASP A 5 6.82 -15.64 6.42
N ILE A 6 7.75 -15.42 7.36
CA ILE A 6 8.33 -14.10 7.64
C ILE A 6 9.02 -13.53 6.38
N ARG A 7 9.82 -14.34 5.67
CA ARG A 7 10.48 -13.90 4.42
C ARG A 7 9.50 -13.57 3.32
N ARG A 8 8.37 -14.28 3.25
CA ARG A 8 7.30 -13.99 2.29
C ARG A 8 6.64 -12.65 2.64
N LEU A 9 6.27 -12.44 3.91
CA LEU A 9 5.70 -11.17 4.36
C LEU A 9 6.67 -10.00 4.14
N ASP A 10 7.97 -10.18 4.40
CA ASP A 10 8.97 -9.15 4.14
C ASP A 10 9.02 -8.75 2.66
N ARG A 11 8.88 -9.70 1.74
CA ARG A 11 8.80 -9.41 0.29
C ARG A 11 7.51 -8.67 -0.06
N GLU A 12 6.39 -9.07 0.53
CA GLU A 12 5.09 -8.41 0.32
C GLU A 12 5.12 -6.97 0.85
N ILE A 13 5.70 -6.74 2.03
CA ILE A 13 5.93 -5.41 2.61
C ILE A 13 6.78 -4.55 1.66
N GLN A 14 7.89 -5.07 1.17
CA GLN A 14 8.75 -4.35 0.22
C GLN A 14 8.02 -4.00 -1.08
N GLN A 15 7.19 -4.89 -1.60
CA GLN A 15 6.40 -4.62 -2.81
C GLN A 15 5.36 -3.54 -2.55
N THR A 16 4.67 -3.56 -1.41
CA THR A 16 3.68 -2.55 -1.03
C THR A 16 4.34 -1.19 -0.77
N GLN A 17 5.53 -1.16 -0.17
CA GLN A 17 6.35 0.06 -0.03
C GLN A 17 6.71 0.65 -1.40
N LYS A 18 7.18 -0.16 -2.34
CA LYS A 18 7.49 0.30 -3.71
C LYS A 18 6.25 0.87 -4.42
N LYS A 19 5.08 0.26 -4.21
CA LYS A 19 3.81 0.78 -4.73
C LYS A 19 3.46 2.14 -4.10
N LEU A 20 3.63 2.28 -2.79
CA LEU A 20 3.37 3.54 -2.08
C LEU A 20 4.30 4.66 -2.55
N GLU A 21 5.60 4.38 -2.68
CA GLU A 21 6.56 5.32 -3.23
C GLU A 21 6.21 5.73 -4.67
N ALA A 22 5.78 4.77 -5.49
CA ALA A 22 5.33 5.05 -6.85
C ALA A 22 4.10 5.97 -6.86
N VAL A 23 3.08 5.74 -6.02
CA VAL A 23 1.93 6.66 -5.89
C VAL A 23 2.40 8.06 -5.49
N ARG A 24 3.31 8.17 -4.51
CA ARG A 24 3.85 9.45 -4.06
C ARG A 24 4.66 10.19 -5.13
N ARG A 25 5.29 9.46 -6.06
CA ARG A 25 5.95 10.02 -7.24
C ARG A 25 4.97 10.40 -8.36
N GLY A 26 3.67 10.17 -8.17
CA GLY A 26 2.64 10.42 -9.18
C GLY A 26 2.51 9.31 -10.22
N GLU A 27 3.10 8.13 -9.98
CA GLU A 27 2.99 7.00 -10.89
C GLU A 27 1.65 6.26 -10.73
N TRP A 28 1.05 5.83 -11.86
CA TRP A 28 -0.32 5.30 -11.90
C TRP A 28 -0.41 3.77 -12.00
N TRP A 29 0.72 3.08 -12.10
CA TRP A 29 0.74 1.61 -12.12
C TRP A 29 0.30 0.92 -10.81
N PRO A 30 0.50 1.48 -9.59
CA PRO A 30 0.07 0.83 -8.35
C PRO A 30 -1.42 1.05 -8.02
N LEU A 31 -2.13 1.81 -8.86
CA LEU A 31 -3.55 2.10 -8.71
C LEU A 31 -4.42 0.90 -9.07
N ASN A 32 -5.48 0.67 -8.32
CA ASN A 32 -6.47 -0.35 -8.62
C ASN A 32 -7.39 0.07 -9.80
N GLY A 33 -8.25 -0.85 -10.26
CA GLY A 33 -9.12 -0.59 -11.42
C GLY A 33 -10.10 0.58 -11.21
N SER A 34 -10.63 0.77 -9.99
CA SER A 34 -11.49 1.91 -9.66
C SER A 34 -10.74 3.24 -9.62
N GLU A 35 -9.56 3.26 -9.00
CA GLU A 35 -8.66 4.42 -8.89
C GLU A 35 -8.19 4.86 -10.28
N ARG A 36 -7.80 3.91 -11.15
CA ARG A 36 -7.44 4.19 -12.54
C ARG A 36 -8.58 4.80 -13.33
N ARG A 37 -9.80 4.30 -13.17
CA ARG A 37 -10.98 4.89 -13.84
C ARG A 37 -11.28 6.29 -13.32
N ALA A 38 -11.13 6.53 -12.02
CA ALA A 38 -11.31 7.86 -11.44
C ALA A 38 -10.26 8.85 -12.00
N MET A 39 -8.98 8.47 -12.01
CA MET A 39 -7.90 9.26 -12.62
C MET A 39 -8.16 9.54 -14.10
N ALA A 40 -8.50 8.53 -14.89
CA ALA A 40 -8.75 8.69 -16.33
C ALA A 40 -9.95 9.62 -16.60
N ARG A 41 -11.03 9.50 -15.82
CA ARG A 41 -12.19 10.39 -15.93
C ARG A 41 -11.84 11.82 -15.56
N ALA A 42 -11.06 12.02 -14.50
CA ALA A 42 -10.62 13.34 -14.08
C ALA A 42 -9.73 13.99 -15.15
N LEU A 43 -8.76 13.25 -15.70
CA LEU A 43 -7.90 13.74 -16.77
C LEU A 43 -8.70 14.09 -18.04
N ALA A 44 -9.62 13.23 -18.47
CA ALA A 44 -10.49 13.50 -19.61
C ALA A 44 -11.38 14.73 -19.39
N ALA A 45 -11.96 14.88 -18.20
CA ALA A 45 -12.78 16.05 -17.85
C ALA A 45 -11.95 17.34 -17.79
N GLY A 46 -10.72 17.26 -17.27
CA GLY A 46 -9.76 18.36 -17.24
C GLY A 46 -9.36 18.79 -18.65
N ALA A 47 -8.96 17.86 -19.51
CA ALA A 47 -8.63 18.13 -20.92
C ALA A 47 -9.80 18.78 -21.68
N TYR A 48 -11.02 18.27 -21.48
CA TYR A 48 -12.21 18.86 -22.09
C TYR A 48 -12.43 20.31 -21.62
N ARG A 49 -12.28 20.60 -20.32
CA ARG A 49 -12.42 21.96 -19.78
C ARG A 49 -11.31 22.89 -20.26
N ALA A 50 -10.07 22.42 -20.28
CA ALA A 50 -8.92 23.17 -20.79
C ALA A 50 -9.12 23.55 -22.27
N SER A 51 -9.59 22.63 -23.11
CA SER A 51 -9.88 22.89 -24.52
C SER A 51 -10.99 23.96 -24.73
N ARG A 52 -11.87 24.12 -23.74
CA ARG A 52 -12.95 25.12 -23.72
C ARG A 52 -12.54 26.42 -23.02
N GLY A 53 -11.27 26.58 -22.63
CA GLY A 53 -10.79 27.74 -21.87
C GLY A 53 -11.39 27.86 -20.46
N ARG A 54 -11.86 26.74 -19.89
CA ARG A 54 -12.48 26.70 -18.55
C ARG A 54 -11.47 26.18 -17.53
N SER A 55 -11.65 26.59 -16.27
CA SER A 55 -10.85 26.10 -15.14
C SER A 55 -10.88 24.56 -15.02
N THR A 56 -9.70 23.99 -14.77
CA THR A 56 -9.43 22.57 -14.52
C THR A 56 -9.35 22.23 -13.04
N SER A 57 -9.53 23.20 -12.12
CA SER A 57 -9.30 23.03 -10.68
C SER A 57 -10.07 21.84 -10.08
N HIS A 58 -11.31 21.63 -10.53
CA HIS A 58 -12.12 20.51 -10.06
C HIS A 58 -11.62 19.15 -10.58
N ALA A 59 -10.98 19.11 -11.76
CA ALA A 59 -10.37 17.89 -12.28
C ALA A 59 -9.06 17.58 -11.54
N GLU A 60 -8.25 18.59 -11.25
CA GLU A 60 -7.03 18.49 -10.45
C GLU A 60 -7.34 17.99 -9.03
N GLU A 61 -8.32 18.60 -8.36
CA GLU A 61 -8.76 18.17 -7.02
C GLU A 61 -9.25 16.71 -7.02
N ARG A 62 -9.89 16.26 -8.12
CA ARG A 62 -10.30 14.86 -8.28
C ARG A 62 -9.12 13.92 -8.47
N MET A 63 -8.06 14.37 -9.12
CA MET A 63 -6.82 13.60 -9.27
C MET A 63 -6.09 13.50 -7.92
N ASP A 64 -5.97 14.62 -7.20
CA ASP A 64 -5.32 14.66 -5.89
C ASP A 64 -6.04 13.79 -4.86
N THR A 65 -7.37 13.91 -4.77
CA THR A 65 -8.19 13.08 -3.87
C THR A 65 -8.08 11.59 -4.21
N THR A 66 -8.00 11.23 -5.50
CA THR A 66 -7.80 9.83 -5.91
C THR A 66 -6.40 9.33 -5.54
N GLY A 67 -5.36 10.18 -5.68
CA GLY A 67 -4.00 9.88 -5.25
C GLY A 67 -3.92 9.67 -3.74
N SER A 68 -4.47 10.59 -2.94
CA SER A 68 -4.53 10.46 -1.48
C SER A 68 -5.30 9.22 -1.03
N ALA A 69 -6.41 8.88 -1.71
CA ALA A 69 -7.16 7.66 -1.41
C ALA A 69 -6.32 6.39 -1.65
N ALA A 70 -5.57 6.35 -2.75
CA ALA A 70 -4.67 5.24 -3.05
C ALA A 70 -3.52 5.13 -2.03
N GLU A 71 -2.95 6.26 -1.60
CA GLU A 71 -1.93 6.27 -0.53
C GLU A 71 -2.48 5.74 0.79
N MET A 72 -3.69 6.18 1.20
CA MET A 72 -4.33 5.69 2.43
C MET A 72 -4.56 4.18 2.38
N ARG A 73 -5.06 3.65 1.25
CA ARG A 73 -5.25 2.21 1.07
C ARG A 73 -3.94 1.44 1.20
N LEU A 74 -2.89 1.89 0.50
CA LEU A 74 -1.58 1.23 0.52
C LEU A 74 -0.92 1.28 1.91
N ASN A 75 -1.09 2.39 2.64
CA ASN A 75 -0.66 2.48 4.03
C ASN A 75 -1.43 1.50 4.93
N ALA A 76 -2.75 1.37 4.76
CA ALA A 76 -3.54 0.42 5.52
C ALA A 76 -3.11 -1.05 5.25
N GLU A 77 -2.88 -1.39 3.99
CA GLU A 77 -2.32 -2.71 3.59
C GLU A 77 -0.94 -2.96 4.24
N LEU A 78 -0.07 -1.94 4.24
CA LEU A 78 1.25 -2.03 4.83
C LEU A 78 1.20 -2.21 6.35
N THR A 79 0.33 -1.47 7.05
CA THR A 79 0.11 -1.63 8.49
C THR A 79 -0.41 -3.03 8.83
N ALA A 80 -1.31 -3.58 8.03
CA ALA A 80 -1.82 -4.94 8.21
C ALA A 80 -0.72 -6.01 8.02
N LEU A 81 0.16 -5.84 7.03
CA LEU A 81 1.28 -6.78 6.84
C LEU A 81 2.31 -6.69 7.97
N HIS A 82 2.58 -5.50 8.49
CA HIS A 82 3.48 -5.34 9.63
C HIS A 82 2.93 -5.94 10.93
N SER A 83 1.61 -5.83 11.17
CA SER A 83 0.99 -6.45 12.34
C SER A 83 1.07 -7.98 12.30
N GLU A 84 0.81 -8.58 11.12
CA GLU A 84 0.91 -10.02 10.93
C GLU A 84 2.37 -10.51 11.10
N ARG A 85 3.33 -9.78 10.53
CA ARG A 85 4.75 -10.07 10.73
C ARG A 85 5.13 -10.07 12.21
N GLN A 86 4.67 -9.06 12.96
CA GLN A 86 4.97 -8.96 14.39
C GLN A 86 4.38 -10.15 15.16
N ARG A 87 3.16 -10.56 14.82
CA ARG A 87 2.52 -11.74 15.41
C ARG A 87 3.39 -13.00 15.22
N LEU A 88 3.81 -13.31 14.00
CA LEU A 88 4.67 -14.48 13.73
C LEU A 88 6.01 -14.44 14.48
N ILE A 89 6.61 -13.26 14.62
CA ILE A 89 7.85 -13.08 15.38
C ILE A 89 7.61 -13.39 16.87
N THR A 90 6.52 -12.89 17.45
CA THR A 90 6.19 -13.15 18.85
C THR A 90 5.88 -14.63 19.12
N GLU A 91 5.19 -15.30 18.21
CA GLU A 91 4.90 -16.74 18.29
C GLU A 91 6.19 -17.56 18.20
N ALA A 92 7.09 -17.22 17.27
CA ALA A 92 8.40 -17.86 17.15
C ALA A 92 9.27 -17.65 18.40
N ALA A 93 9.23 -16.46 19.00
CA ALA A 93 9.94 -16.15 20.24
C ALA A 93 9.40 -16.98 21.43
N ARG A 94 8.08 -17.09 21.56
CA ARG A 94 7.43 -17.95 22.58
C ARG A 94 7.82 -19.42 22.42
N ALA A 95 7.80 -19.95 21.20
CA ALA A 95 8.20 -21.33 20.92
C ALA A 95 9.68 -21.60 21.27
N LYS A 96 10.57 -20.63 21.02
CA LYS A 96 11.97 -20.72 21.45
C LYS A 96 12.12 -20.69 22.97
N ALA A 97 11.37 -19.83 23.67
CA ALA A 97 11.40 -19.75 25.13
C ALA A 97 10.95 -21.09 25.76
N ALA A 98 9.87 -21.69 25.27
CA ALA A 98 9.38 -22.99 25.74
C ALA A 98 10.39 -24.13 25.53
N LYS A 99 11.10 -24.16 24.39
CA LYS A 99 12.20 -25.12 24.18
C LYS A 99 13.38 -24.90 25.12
N LYS A 100 13.70 -23.64 25.45
CA LYS A 100 14.80 -23.31 26.37
C LYS A 100 14.47 -23.73 27.79
N SER A 101 13.24 -23.54 28.26
CA SER A 101 12.82 -23.99 29.59
C SER A 101 12.82 -25.52 29.73
N SER A 102 12.51 -26.27 28.66
CA SER A 102 12.57 -27.74 28.67
C SER A 102 13.99 -28.35 28.64
N ARG A 103 15.04 -27.54 28.44
CA ARG A 103 16.45 -28.00 28.40
C ARG A 103 17.22 -27.70 29.70
N TRP A 104 16.62 -26.97 30.63
CA TRP A 104 17.25 -26.57 31.89
C TRP A 104 16.66 -27.32 33.10
N PHE A 105 15.69 -28.21 32.87
CA PHE A 105 15.20 -29.22 33.80
C PHE A 105 15.62 -30.59 33.27
#